data_AF-A0A9C8H6H5-F1
#
_entry.id   AF-A0A9C8H6H5-F1
#
_cell.length_a   1.000
_cell.length_b   1.000
_cell.length_c   1.000
_cell.angle_alpha   90.00
_cell.angle_beta   90.00
_cell.angle_gamma   90.00
#
_symmetry.space_group_name_H-M   'P 1'
#
loop_
_entity.id
_entity.type
_entity.pdbx_description
1 polymer ?
#
loop_
_entity_poly.entity_id
_entity_poly.type
_entity_poly.pdbx_seq_one_letter_code
_entity_poly.pdbx_strand_id
1 'polypeptide(L)'
;CPGDMMATNPRWRQPRRVWRSYFSGWIAQPDNEAQMLASVMFDLRPIGGERALFQELQAETLAMARKNSIFVAHMISNSLKHTPPLGLFRGFALIRSGEHKDMLDLKLSGVVPVVDLGRVYALKGELQAVNTRERLVAAREASVVSHSGAHDLIDAYDLICETRLAHQADQIRAGLPADNFMAPGQLSELERNHLRDAFMVIKTMQSAAGQGRGVMG
;
A
#
# COMPACT_ATOMS: atom_id res chain seq x y z
N CYS A 1 -8.87 11.33 16.17
CA CYS A 1 -8.10 10.41 15.29
C CYS A 1 -7.18 9.59 16.18
N PRO A 2 -7.34 8.26 16.28
CA PRO A 2 -6.56 7.43 17.19
C PRO A 2 -5.05 7.47 16.95
N GLY A 3 -4.61 7.69 15.70
CA GLY A 3 -3.18 7.76 15.34
C GLY A 3 -2.54 9.15 15.47
N ASP A 4 -3.27 10.14 15.99
CA ASP A 4 -2.78 11.50 16.22
C ASP A 4 -2.17 12.21 14.97
N MET A 5 -2.61 11.81 13.77
CA MET A 5 -2.13 12.32 12.47
C MET A 5 -2.88 13.57 11.97
N MET A 6 -3.65 14.23 12.83
CA MET A 6 -4.50 15.36 12.40
C MET A 6 -3.71 16.66 12.28
N ALA A 7 -4.15 17.56 11.41
CA ALA A 7 -3.58 18.91 11.26
C ALA A 7 -3.66 19.76 12.56
N THR A 8 -4.51 19.37 13.51
CA THR A 8 -4.59 19.97 14.85
C THR A 8 -3.42 19.60 15.75
N ASN A 9 -2.68 18.53 15.45
CA ASN A 9 -1.53 18.12 16.24
C ASN A 9 -0.32 19.05 15.96
N PRO A 10 0.23 19.74 16.99
CA PRO A 10 1.39 20.61 16.84
C PRO A 10 2.62 19.92 16.23
N ARG A 11 2.77 18.59 16.40
CA ARG A 11 3.85 17.81 15.77
C ARG A 11 3.85 17.91 14.25
N TRP A 12 2.67 18.03 13.62
CA TRP A 12 2.54 18.10 12.15
C TRP A 12 2.39 19.53 11.64
N ARG A 13 2.22 20.51 12.54
CA ARG A 13 2.03 21.92 12.19
C ARG A 13 3.36 22.67 12.20
N GLN A 14 4.23 22.27 11.29
CA GLN A 14 5.65 22.63 11.33
C GLN A 14 6.12 23.39 10.09
N PRO A 15 7.14 24.27 10.20
CA PRO A 15 7.81 24.86 9.04
C PRO A 15 8.49 23.81 8.16
N ARG A 16 8.67 24.10 6.86
CA ARG A 16 9.32 23.20 5.88
C ARG A 16 10.66 22.62 6.36
N ARG A 17 11.48 23.42 7.05
CA ARG A 17 12.78 22.97 7.59
C ARG A 17 12.64 21.80 8.58
N VAL A 18 11.61 21.82 9.42
CA VAL A 18 11.37 20.80 10.44
C VAL A 18 10.83 19.53 9.78
N TRP A 19 9.93 19.68 8.81
CA TRP A 19 9.48 18.57 7.98
C TRP A 19 10.64 17.85 7.29
N ARG A 20 11.56 18.61 6.67
CA ARG A 20 12.77 18.05 6.06
C ARG A 20 13.60 17.26 7.08
N SER A 21 13.75 17.77 8.31
CA SER A 21 14.45 17.06 9.38
C SER A 21 13.77 15.73 9.76
N TYR A 22 12.44 15.69 9.80
CA TYR A 22 11.71 14.44 10.05
C TYR A 22 12.02 13.39 8.98
N PHE A 23 11.92 13.76 7.69
CA PHE A 23 12.24 12.85 6.59
C PHE A 23 13.68 12.38 6.62
N SER A 24 14.64 13.28 6.84
CA SER A 24 16.05 12.88 6.95
C SER A 24 16.29 11.92 8.13
N GLY A 25 15.61 12.13 9.26
CA GLY A 25 15.71 11.24 10.42
C GLY A 25 15.16 9.85 10.11
N TRP A 26 13.95 9.76 9.56
CA TRP A 26 13.33 8.48 9.20
C TRP A 26 14.12 7.70 8.15
N ILE A 27 14.74 8.41 7.20
CA ILE A 27 15.58 7.78 6.18
C ILE A 27 16.91 7.31 6.75
N ALA A 28 17.53 8.10 7.64
CA ALA A 28 18.82 7.75 8.25
C ALA A 28 18.70 6.60 9.26
N GLN A 29 17.60 6.52 10.01
CA GLN A 29 17.37 5.54 11.06
C GLN A 29 15.98 4.90 10.89
N PRO A 30 15.85 3.89 9.99
CA PRO A 30 14.57 3.27 9.68
C PRO A 30 14.13 2.27 10.77
N ASP A 31 13.64 2.79 11.91
CA ASP A 31 12.90 1.97 12.88
C ASP A 31 11.43 1.73 12.44
N ASN A 32 10.65 1.01 13.26
CA ASN A 32 9.25 0.69 12.93
C ASN A 32 8.34 1.93 12.87
N GLU A 33 8.57 2.94 13.73
CA GLU A 33 7.79 4.19 13.72
C GLU A 33 8.14 5.02 12.49
N ALA A 34 9.44 5.14 12.19
CA ALA A 34 9.97 5.79 11.00
C ALA A 34 9.42 5.19 9.70
N GLN A 35 9.30 3.87 9.62
CA GLN A 35 8.71 3.19 8.46
C GLN A 35 7.21 3.47 8.31
N MET A 36 6.45 3.40 9.41
CA MET A 36 5.01 3.72 9.39
C MET A 36 4.80 5.17 8.97
N LEU A 37 5.51 6.10 9.60
CA LEU A 37 5.42 7.52 9.31
C LEU A 37 5.90 7.83 7.90
N ALA A 38 7.01 7.26 7.43
CA ALA A 38 7.45 7.43 6.05
C ALA A 38 6.38 6.96 5.06
N SER A 39 5.70 5.83 5.31
CA SER A 39 4.65 5.32 4.42
C SER A 39 3.44 6.25 4.32
N VAL A 40 3.00 6.82 5.45
CA VAL A 40 1.93 7.84 5.48
C VAL A 40 2.38 9.12 4.81
N MET A 41 3.65 9.49 4.97
CA MET A 41 4.15 10.75 4.46
C MET A 41 4.47 10.73 2.95
N PHE A 42 4.76 9.55 2.38
CA PHE A 42 4.79 9.37 0.92
C PHE A 42 3.40 9.53 0.28
N ASP A 43 2.32 9.47 1.06
CA ASP A 43 0.95 9.72 0.59
C ASP A 43 0.51 11.19 0.75
N LEU A 44 1.38 12.08 1.21
CA LEU A 44 1.05 13.49 1.36
C LEU A 44 0.67 14.12 0.02
N ARG A 45 -0.36 14.97 0.05
CA ARG A 45 -0.71 15.84 -1.07
C ARG A 45 -1.20 17.20 -0.57
N PRO A 46 -0.90 18.28 -1.30
CA PRO A 46 -1.41 19.59 -0.93
C PRO A 46 -2.92 19.65 -1.22
N ILE A 47 -3.71 19.97 -0.20
CA ILE A 47 -5.16 20.21 -0.31
C ILE A 47 -5.52 21.72 -0.29
N GLY A 48 -4.56 22.57 0.07
CA GLY A 48 -4.70 24.02 0.14
C GLY A 48 -3.36 24.69 0.48
N GLY A 49 -3.27 26.00 0.27
CA GLY A 49 -2.04 26.78 0.49
C GLY A 49 -1.06 26.75 -0.68
N GLU A 50 0.17 27.18 -0.43
CA GLU A 50 1.23 27.28 -1.43
C GLU A 50 1.83 25.91 -1.77
N ARG A 51 1.53 25.40 -2.97
CA ARG A 51 1.92 24.05 -3.41
C ARG A 51 3.45 23.86 -3.51
N ALA A 52 4.19 24.92 -3.82
CA ALA A 52 5.64 24.87 -3.97
C ALA A 52 6.35 24.38 -2.70
N LEU A 53 5.84 24.76 -1.52
CA LEU A 53 6.36 24.31 -0.22
C LEU A 53 6.37 22.78 -0.08
N PHE A 54 5.37 22.12 -0.65
CA PHE A 54 5.26 20.66 -0.65
C PHE A 54 6.08 20.02 -1.78
N GLN A 55 5.98 20.55 -2.99
CA GLN A 55 6.62 19.95 -4.18
C GLN A 55 8.14 19.83 -4.03
N GLU A 56 8.79 20.89 -3.54
CA GLU A 56 10.24 20.88 -3.28
C GLU A 56 10.60 19.85 -2.20
N LEU A 57 9.84 19.83 -1.10
CA LEU A 57 10.06 18.90 0.01
C LEU A 57 9.88 17.44 -0.43
N GLN A 58 8.86 17.15 -1.23
CA GLN A 58 8.58 15.81 -1.75
C GLN A 58 9.70 15.34 -2.68
N ALA A 59 10.13 16.20 -3.62
CA ALA A 59 11.22 15.89 -4.54
C ALA A 59 12.55 15.64 -3.80
N GLU A 60 12.91 16.52 -2.86
CA GLU A 60 14.10 16.35 -2.01
C GLU A 60 14.05 15.03 -1.21
N THR A 61 12.89 14.71 -0.64
CA THR A 61 12.69 13.50 0.17
C THR A 61 12.78 12.22 -0.66
N LEU A 62 12.15 12.19 -1.85
CA LEU A 62 12.22 11.04 -2.76
C LEU A 62 13.66 10.76 -3.20
N ALA A 63 14.39 11.80 -3.60
CA ALA A 63 15.79 11.68 -4.01
C ALA A 63 16.68 11.18 -2.85
N MET A 64 16.46 11.67 -1.63
CA MET A 64 17.17 11.20 -0.43
C MET A 64 16.85 9.74 -0.10
N ALA A 65 15.57 9.37 -0.17
CA ALA A 65 15.09 8.04 0.15
C ALA A 65 15.60 6.98 -0.84
N ARG A 66 15.56 7.26 -2.16
CA ARG A 66 16.05 6.33 -3.18
C ARG A 66 17.55 6.06 -3.05
N LYS A 67 18.34 7.10 -2.72
CA LYS A 67 19.80 6.97 -2.55
C LYS A 67 20.19 6.10 -1.35
N ASN A 68 19.31 5.94 -0.37
CA ASN A 68 19.56 5.14 0.81
C ASN A 68 19.09 3.69 0.58
N SER A 69 20.00 2.82 0.15
CA SER A 69 19.71 1.42 -0.14
C SER A 69 19.16 0.64 1.07
N ILE A 70 19.61 0.97 2.28
CA ILE A 70 19.11 0.39 3.54
C ILE A 70 17.64 0.75 3.70
N PHE A 71 17.31 2.05 3.61
CA PHE A 71 15.93 2.52 3.69
C PHE A 71 15.02 1.84 2.64
N VAL A 72 15.47 1.76 1.38
CA VAL A 72 14.73 1.06 0.32
C VAL A 72 14.51 -0.42 0.67
N ALA A 73 15.54 -1.11 1.15
CA ALA A 73 15.44 -2.52 1.55
C ALA A 73 14.46 -2.73 2.72
N HIS A 74 14.42 -1.79 3.67
CA HIS A 74 13.43 -1.77 4.75
C HIS A 74 12.02 -1.55 4.23
N MET A 75 11.81 -0.60 3.32
CA MET A 75 10.49 -0.34 2.70
C MET A 75 9.98 -1.56 1.93
N ILE A 76 10.84 -2.24 1.17
CA ILE A 76 10.51 -3.51 0.53
C ILE A 76 10.19 -4.58 1.58
N SER A 77 11.01 -4.72 2.62
CA SER A 77 10.74 -5.72 3.67
C SER A 77 9.40 -5.49 4.36
N ASN A 78 9.01 -4.23 4.54
CA ASN A 78 7.75 -3.86 5.15
C ASN A 78 6.55 -4.14 4.24
N SER A 79 6.66 -3.85 2.94
CA SER A 79 5.60 -4.13 1.97
C SER A 79 5.26 -5.61 1.80
N LEU A 80 6.15 -6.49 2.26
CA LEU A 80 5.99 -7.94 2.24
C LEU A 80 5.38 -8.51 3.54
N LYS A 81 5.14 -7.68 4.57
CA LYS A 81 4.52 -8.14 5.83
C LYS A 81 3.03 -8.44 5.68
N HIS A 82 2.31 -7.62 4.89
CA HIS A 82 0.92 -7.86 4.56
C HIS A 82 0.85 -8.80 3.37
N THR A 83 0.28 -9.99 3.55
CA THR A 83 0.22 -10.99 2.48
C THR A 83 -1.21 -11.26 2.03
N PRO A 84 -1.43 -11.54 0.74
CA PRO A 84 -2.71 -12.01 0.25
C PRO A 84 -3.19 -13.26 1.00
N PRO A 85 -4.50 -13.41 1.26
CA PRO A 85 -5.06 -14.48 2.09
C PRO A 85 -5.17 -15.78 1.28
N LEU A 86 -4.02 -16.31 0.88
CA LEU A 86 -3.89 -17.55 0.12
C LEU A 86 -3.42 -18.67 1.03
N GLY A 87 -4.21 -19.74 1.09
CA GLY A 87 -3.89 -20.98 1.78
C GLY A 87 -3.05 -21.93 0.92
N LEU A 88 -2.78 -23.11 1.49
CA LEU A 88 -2.20 -24.23 0.73
C LEU A 88 -3.16 -24.64 -0.40
N PHE A 89 -2.60 -25.12 -1.52
CA PHE A 89 -3.38 -25.57 -2.69
C PHE A 89 -4.30 -24.50 -3.32
N ARG A 90 -3.90 -23.23 -3.26
CA ARG A 90 -4.65 -22.08 -3.81
C ARG A 90 -6.02 -21.86 -3.13
N GLY A 91 -6.27 -22.39 -1.93
CA GLY A 91 -7.45 -22.02 -1.14
C GLY A 91 -7.37 -20.60 -0.58
N PHE A 92 -8.45 -20.10 0.04
CA PHE A 92 -8.38 -18.89 0.86
C PHE A 92 -7.81 -19.22 2.26
N ALA A 93 -6.93 -18.37 2.77
CA ALA A 93 -6.48 -18.40 4.16
C ALA A 93 -7.42 -17.50 5.00
N LEU A 94 -8.39 -18.12 5.67
CA LEU A 94 -9.38 -17.41 6.48
C LEU A 94 -8.85 -17.11 7.88
N ILE A 95 -9.43 -16.08 8.50
CA ILE A 95 -9.18 -15.72 9.90
C ILE A 95 -9.60 -16.90 10.79
N ARG A 96 -8.70 -17.33 11.69
CA ARG A 96 -8.86 -18.59 12.44
C ARG A 96 -9.64 -18.47 13.73
N SER A 97 -9.78 -17.27 14.28
CA SER A 97 -10.38 -17.03 15.59
C SER A 97 -10.86 -15.60 15.75
N GLY A 98 -11.64 -15.34 16.82
CA GLY A 98 -12.19 -14.04 17.12
C GLY A 98 -13.50 -13.76 16.38
N GLU A 99 -13.93 -12.50 16.42
CA GLU A 99 -15.20 -12.02 15.87
C GLU A 99 -15.33 -12.28 14.36
N HIS A 100 -14.23 -12.21 13.61
CA HIS A 100 -14.21 -12.37 12.16
C HIS A 100 -13.73 -13.75 11.70
N LYS A 101 -13.89 -14.78 12.53
CA LYS A 101 -13.52 -16.16 12.18
C LYS A 101 -14.22 -16.60 10.87
N ASP A 102 -13.49 -17.37 10.05
CA ASP A 102 -13.94 -17.90 8.76
C ASP A 102 -14.22 -16.83 7.68
N MET A 103 -13.69 -15.61 7.87
CA MET A 103 -13.77 -14.50 6.93
C MET A 103 -12.42 -14.14 6.31
N LEU A 104 -12.47 -13.45 5.17
CA LEU A 104 -11.37 -12.76 4.52
C LEU A 104 -11.28 -11.32 5.01
N ASP A 105 -10.08 -10.81 5.28
CA ASP A 105 -9.84 -9.37 5.41
C ASP A 105 -9.49 -8.77 4.04
N LEU A 106 -10.47 -8.16 3.38
CA LEU A 106 -10.30 -7.58 2.05
C LEU A 106 -9.39 -6.34 2.07
N LYS A 107 -9.21 -5.69 3.23
CA LYS A 107 -8.40 -4.49 3.35
C LYS A 107 -6.96 -4.84 3.66
N LEU A 108 -6.70 -5.47 4.81
CA LEU A 108 -5.34 -5.70 5.30
C LEU A 108 -4.60 -6.75 4.47
N SER A 109 -5.31 -7.76 3.97
CA SER A 109 -4.73 -8.81 3.15
C SER A 109 -5.00 -8.63 1.65
N GLY A 110 -5.89 -7.73 1.23
CA GLY A 110 -6.17 -7.47 -0.19
C GLY A 110 -5.62 -6.13 -0.68
N VAL A 111 -6.21 -5.03 -0.22
CA VAL A 111 -5.88 -3.67 -0.67
C VAL A 111 -4.48 -3.24 -0.25
N VAL A 112 -4.12 -3.42 1.04
CA VAL A 112 -2.87 -2.91 1.62
C VAL A 112 -1.62 -3.46 0.93
N PRO A 113 -1.50 -4.76 0.59
CA PRO A 113 -0.36 -5.28 -0.16
C PRO A 113 -0.11 -4.56 -1.49
N VAL A 114 -1.17 -4.17 -2.22
CA VAL A 114 -1.02 -3.42 -3.48
C VAL A 114 -0.60 -1.98 -3.24
N VAL A 115 -1.18 -1.33 -2.21
CA VAL A 115 -0.77 0.02 -1.79
C VAL A 115 0.72 0.03 -1.45
N ASP A 116 1.19 -0.96 -0.69
CA ASP A 116 2.58 -1.05 -0.27
C ASP A 116 3.53 -1.32 -1.45
N LEU A 117 3.13 -2.16 -2.42
CA LEU A 117 3.88 -2.34 -3.67
C LEU A 117 3.94 -1.05 -4.48
N GLY A 118 2.81 -0.34 -4.63
CA GLY A 118 2.74 0.94 -5.32
C GLY A 118 3.69 1.99 -4.71
N ARG A 119 3.75 2.07 -3.37
CA ARG A 119 4.70 2.94 -2.66
C ARG A 119 6.16 2.57 -2.94
N VAL A 120 6.48 1.27 -2.93
CA VAL A 120 7.84 0.79 -3.26
C VAL A 120 8.23 1.16 -4.68
N TYR A 121 7.34 0.96 -5.66
CA TYR A 121 7.63 1.31 -7.05
C TYR A 121 7.77 2.83 -7.23
N ALA A 122 6.91 3.62 -6.58
CA ALA A 122 7.03 5.07 -6.58
C ALA A 122 8.38 5.54 -6.01
N LEU A 123 8.81 4.96 -4.88
CA LEU A 123 10.11 5.26 -4.29
C LEU A 123 11.27 4.89 -5.23
N LYS A 124 11.25 3.70 -5.83
CA LYS A 124 12.31 3.25 -6.76
C LYS A 124 12.43 4.13 -8.00
N GLY A 125 11.30 4.66 -8.49
CA GLY A 125 11.22 5.52 -9.66
C GLY A 125 11.25 7.03 -9.38
N GLU A 126 11.38 7.46 -8.12
CA GLU A 126 11.21 8.87 -7.70
C GLU A 126 9.89 9.50 -8.18
N LEU A 127 8.82 8.71 -8.19
CA LEU A 127 7.52 9.12 -8.71
C LEU A 127 6.76 9.91 -7.65
N GLN A 128 6.18 11.05 -8.07
CA GLN A 128 5.44 11.95 -7.19
C GLN A 128 3.98 11.54 -6.95
N ALA A 129 3.48 10.56 -7.72
CA ALA A 129 2.11 10.06 -7.58
C ALA A 129 1.86 9.50 -6.17
N VAL A 130 0.69 9.79 -5.61
CA VAL A 130 0.31 9.35 -4.26
C VAL A 130 -0.90 8.43 -4.21
N ASN A 131 -1.78 8.49 -5.22
CA ASN A 131 -2.83 7.49 -5.37
C ASN A 131 -2.22 6.16 -5.83
N THR A 132 -2.68 5.04 -5.28
CA THR A 132 -2.17 3.70 -5.61
C THR A 132 -2.20 3.40 -7.10
N ARG A 133 -3.33 3.66 -7.77
CA ARG A 133 -3.49 3.40 -9.20
C ARG A 133 -2.57 4.31 -10.03
N GLU A 134 -2.52 5.60 -9.70
CA GLU A 134 -1.62 6.56 -10.35
C GLU A 134 -0.14 6.14 -10.20
N ARG A 135 0.25 5.62 -9.03
CA ARG A 135 1.62 5.09 -8.81
C ARG A 135 1.93 3.92 -9.71
N LEU A 136 1.01 2.96 -9.85
CA LEU A 136 1.22 1.79 -10.70
C LEU A 136 1.32 2.18 -12.19
N VAL A 137 0.48 3.12 -12.64
CA VAL A 137 0.56 3.68 -14.00
C VAL A 137 1.88 4.40 -14.23
N ALA A 138 2.28 5.29 -13.33
CA ALA A 138 3.55 6.01 -13.44
C ALA A 138 4.76 5.06 -13.37
N ALA A 139 4.70 4.01 -12.54
CA ALA A 139 5.76 3.01 -12.44
C ALA A 139 5.91 2.16 -13.71
N ARG A 140 4.78 1.88 -14.38
CA ARG A 140 4.75 1.24 -15.69
C ARG A 140 5.42 2.12 -16.75
N GLU A 141 5.03 3.39 -16.81
CA GLU A 141 5.57 4.36 -17.78
C GLU A 141 7.08 4.59 -17.58
N ALA A 142 7.52 4.64 -16.32
CA ALA A 142 8.93 4.75 -15.95
C ALA A 142 9.69 3.42 -16.03
N SER A 143 9.06 2.32 -16.47
CA SER A 143 9.68 0.98 -16.56
C SER A 143 10.28 0.45 -15.25
N VAL A 144 9.77 0.91 -14.10
CA VAL A 144 10.17 0.44 -12.76
C VAL A 144 9.59 -0.95 -12.46
N VAL A 145 8.47 -1.26 -13.11
CA VAL A 145 7.76 -2.54 -13.10
C VAL A 145 7.44 -2.91 -14.55
N SER A 146 7.33 -4.21 -14.85
CA SER A 146 6.96 -4.67 -16.19
C SER A 146 5.57 -4.18 -16.58
N HIS A 147 5.36 -4.02 -17.89
CA HIS A 147 4.09 -3.53 -18.41
C HIS A 147 2.91 -4.44 -18.03
N SER A 148 3.09 -5.75 -18.21
CA SER A 148 2.11 -6.77 -17.80
C SER A 148 1.92 -6.80 -16.28
N GLY A 149 3.00 -6.78 -15.50
CA GLY A 149 2.91 -6.82 -14.04
C GLY A 149 2.18 -5.61 -13.46
N ALA A 150 2.36 -4.42 -14.04
CA ALA A 150 1.58 -3.25 -13.65
C ALA A 150 0.10 -3.35 -14.03
N HIS A 151 -0.19 -3.84 -15.24
CA HIS A 151 -1.55 -4.04 -15.71
C HIS A 151 -2.31 -5.02 -14.80
N ASP A 152 -1.75 -6.21 -14.62
CA ASP A 152 -2.36 -7.26 -13.79
C ASP A 152 -2.58 -6.79 -12.35
N LEU A 153 -1.60 -6.04 -11.79
CA LEU A 153 -1.71 -5.52 -10.42
C LEU A 153 -2.76 -4.42 -10.28
N ILE A 154 -2.97 -3.60 -11.32
CA ILE A 154 -4.07 -2.62 -11.36
C ILE A 154 -5.41 -3.35 -11.42
N ASP A 155 -5.57 -4.35 -12.29
CA ASP A 155 -6.81 -5.12 -12.41
C ASP A 155 -7.13 -5.85 -11.10
N ALA A 156 -6.13 -6.46 -10.47
CA ALA A 156 -6.28 -7.10 -9.16
C ALA A 156 -6.70 -6.09 -8.08
N TYR A 157 -6.10 -4.89 -8.08
CA TYR A 157 -6.45 -3.83 -7.13
C TYR A 157 -7.90 -3.35 -7.30
N ASP A 158 -8.29 -3.08 -8.55
CA ASP A 158 -9.62 -2.59 -8.89
C ASP A 158 -10.68 -3.65 -8.51
N LEU A 159 -10.47 -4.94 -8.84
CA LEU A 159 -11.37 -6.04 -8.45
C LEU A 159 -11.54 -6.17 -6.93
N ILE A 160 -10.45 -6.11 -6.16
CA ILE A 160 -10.51 -6.23 -4.70
C ILE A 160 -11.23 -5.01 -4.09
N CYS A 161 -10.96 -3.81 -4.60
CA CYS A 161 -11.63 -2.60 -4.17
C CYS A 161 -13.13 -2.64 -4.46
N GLU A 162 -13.53 -3.07 -5.66
CA GLU A 162 -14.93 -3.24 -6.05
C GLU A 162 -15.64 -4.26 -5.17
N THR A 163 -15.04 -5.44 -4.98
CA THR A 163 -15.56 -6.50 -4.10
C THR A 163 -15.79 -5.97 -2.67
N ARG A 164 -14.80 -5.24 -2.14
CA ARG A 164 -14.87 -4.64 -0.81
C ARG A 164 -15.94 -3.54 -0.72
N LEU A 165 -16.08 -2.70 -1.75
CA LEU A 165 -17.08 -1.64 -1.77
C LEU A 165 -18.50 -2.20 -1.90
N ALA A 166 -18.70 -3.25 -2.70
CA ALA A 166 -19.96 -3.97 -2.81
C ALA A 166 -20.40 -4.55 -1.46
N HIS A 167 -19.49 -5.25 -0.77
CA HIS A 167 -19.71 -5.74 0.60
C HIS A 167 -20.18 -4.67 1.56
N GLN A 168 -19.45 -3.54 1.60
CA GLN A 168 -19.78 -2.42 2.48
C GLN A 168 -21.12 -1.79 2.11
N ALA A 169 -21.42 -1.68 0.82
CA ALA A 169 -22.70 -1.16 0.36
C ALA A 169 -23.87 -2.07 0.79
N ASP A 170 -23.70 -3.40 0.71
CA ASP A 170 -24.72 -4.36 1.11
C ASP A 170 -24.94 -4.35 2.63
N GLN A 171 -23.87 -4.24 3.43
CA GLN A 171 -23.98 -4.03 4.87
C GLN A 171 -24.76 -2.77 5.21
N ILE A 172 -24.43 -1.64 4.57
CA ILE A 172 -25.12 -0.36 4.79
C ILE A 172 -26.61 -0.46 4.40
N ARG A 173 -26.92 -1.09 3.27
CA ARG A 173 -28.32 -1.32 2.84
C ARG A 173 -29.09 -2.19 3.83
N ALA A 174 -28.42 -3.14 4.48
CA ALA A 174 -28.98 -3.99 5.52
C ALA A 174 -29.03 -3.31 6.91
N GLY A 175 -28.60 -2.05 7.04
CA GLY A 175 -28.55 -1.33 8.32
C GLY A 175 -27.43 -1.78 9.26
N LEU A 176 -26.43 -2.49 8.74
CA LEU A 176 -25.26 -2.96 9.49
C LEU A 176 -24.09 -1.96 9.37
N PRO A 177 -23.19 -1.89 10.37
CA PRO A 177 -21.93 -1.17 10.24
C PRO A 177 -21.08 -1.76 9.10
N ALA A 178 -20.47 -0.89 8.30
CA ALA A 178 -19.55 -1.32 7.25
C ALA A 178 -18.21 -1.79 7.83
N ASP A 179 -17.73 -2.96 7.40
CA ASP A 179 -16.43 -3.52 7.78
C ASP A 179 -15.61 -3.94 6.54
N ASN A 180 -14.54 -4.73 6.74
CA ASN A 180 -13.71 -5.26 5.65
C ASN A 180 -13.70 -6.78 5.59
N PHE A 181 -14.56 -7.43 6.39
CA PHE A 181 -14.51 -8.86 6.67
C PHE A 181 -15.64 -9.59 5.94
N MET A 182 -15.28 -10.37 4.93
CA MET A 182 -16.24 -11.05 4.08
C MET A 182 -16.10 -12.57 4.21
N ALA A 183 -17.22 -13.26 4.45
CA ALA A 183 -17.24 -14.72 4.33
C ALA A 183 -17.23 -15.12 2.85
N PRO A 184 -16.33 -16.01 2.39
CA PRO A 184 -16.25 -16.39 0.97
C PRO A 184 -17.55 -16.99 0.40
N GLY A 185 -18.42 -17.54 1.25
CA GLY A 185 -19.72 -18.07 0.87
C GLY A 185 -20.71 -17.00 0.37
N GLN A 186 -20.44 -15.72 0.60
CA GLN A 186 -21.24 -14.60 0.08
C GLN A 186 -21.00 -14.36 -1.42
N LEU A 187 -19.90 -14.87 -1.97
CA LEU A 187 -19.57 -14.77 -3.39
C LEU A 187 -20.00 -16.04 -4.13
N SER A 188 -20.32 -15.92 -5.41
CA SER A 188 -20.43 -17.06 -6.31
C SER A 188 -19.08 -17.77 -6.50
N GLU A 189 -19.10 -18.97 -7.06
CA GLU A 189 -17.85 -19.69 -7.36
C GLU A 189 -16.95 -18.93 -8.35
N LEU A 190 -17.56 -18.29 -9.35
CA LEU A 190 -16.84 -17.48 -10.34
C LEU A 190 -16.14 -16.29 -9.67
N GLU A 191 -16.86 -15.54 -8.84
CA GLU A 191 -16.30 -14.39 -8.12
C GLU A 191 -15.19 -14.82 -7.14
N ARG A 192 -15.36 -15.94 -6.44
CA ARG A 192 -14.29 -16.50 -5.59
C ARG A 192 -13.04 -16.85 -6.40
N ASN A 193 -13.19 -17.40 -7.60
CA ASN A 193 -12.07 -17.74 -8.46
C ASN A 193 -11.34 -16.47 -8.94
N HIS A 194 -12.06 -15.46 -9.42
CA HIS A 194 -11.45 -14.19 -9.82
C HIS A 194 -10.74 -13.49 -8.65
N LEU A 195 -11.35 -13.46 -7.46
CA LEU A 195 -10.72 -12.85 -6.28
C LEU A 195 -9.44 -13.59 -5.87
N ARG A 196 -9.43 -14.91 -5.98
CA ARG A 196 -8.23 -15.73 -5.74
C ARG A 196 -7.14 -15.45 -6.78
N ASP A 197 -7.49 -15.30 -8.06
CA ASP A 197 -6.54 -14.99 -9.11
C ASP A 197 -5.92 -13.59 -8.89
N ALA A 198 -6.71 -12.60 -8.49
CA ALA A 198 -6.20 -11.30 -8.08
C ALA A 198 -5.20 -11.40 -6.90
N PHE A 199 -5.49 -12.20 -5.89
CA PHE A 199 -4.54 -12.46 -4.79
C PHE A 199 -3.26 -13.16 -5.27
N MET A 200 -3.35 -14.05 -6.27
CA MET A 200 -2.18 -14.70 -6.87
C MET A 200 -1.29 -13.70 -7.62
N VAL A 201 -1.89 -12.73 -8.33
CA VAL A 201 -1.15 -11.62 -8.95
C VAL A 201 -0.37 -10.86 -7.88
N ILE A 202 -1.02 -10.45 -6.79
CA ILE A 202 -0.36 -9.75 -5.67
C ILE A 202 0.81 -10.56 -5.13
N LYS A 203 0.61 -11.87 -4.88
CA LYS A 203 1.67 -12.74 -4.37
C LYS A 203 2.86 -12.83 -5.32
N THR A 204 2.59 -12.85 -6.62
CA THR A 204 3.61 -12.90 -7.68
C THR A 204 4.42 -11.60 -7.69
N MET A 205 3.74 -10.46 -7.64
CA MET A 205 4.38 -9.14 -7.62
C MET A 205 5.19 -8.90 -6.34
N GLN A 206 4.69 -9.37 -5.19
CA GLN A 206 5.45 -9.38 -3.93
C GLN A 206 6.73 -10.23 -4.04
N SER A 207 6.64 -11.41 -4.65
CA SER A 207 7.80 -12.28 -4.84
C SER A 207 8.85 -11.63 -5.75
N ALA A 208 8.41 -11.01 -6.86
CA ALA A 208 9.30 -10.27 -7.77
C ALA A 208 9.97 -9.07 -7.07
N ALA A 209 9.22 -8.30 -6.27
CA ALA A 209 9.76 -7.18 -5.50
C ALA A 209 10.80 -7.64 -4.46
N GLY A 210 10.61 -8.81 -3.84
CA GLY A 210 11.53 -9.39 -2.86
C GLY A 210 12.82 -9.97 -3.48
N GLN A 211 12.75 -10.53 -4.68
CA GLN A 211 13.91 -11.15 -5.38
C GLN A 211 14.94 -10.12 -5.88
N GLY A 212 14.55 -8.85 -6.04
CA GLY A 212 15.47 -7.75 -6.38
C GLY A 212 16.59 -7.52 -5.35
N ARG A 213 16.59 -8.22 -4.21
CA ARG A 213 17.68 -8.26 -3.22
C ARG A 213 18.99 -8.88 -3.73
N GLY A 214 18.97 -9.64 -4.83
CA GLY A 214 20.10 -10.47 -5.26
C GLY A 214 21.09 -9.88 -6.28
N VAL A 215 20.90 -8.66 -6.79
CA VAL A 215 21.70 -8.12 -7.92
C VAL A 215 22.63 -6.97 -7.53
N MET A 216 22.90 -6.78 -6.23
CA MET A 216 23.97 -5.90 -5.74
C MET A 216 24.81 -6.63 -4.70
N GLY A 217 25.52 -7.65 -5.16
CA GLY A 217 26.65 -8.29 -4.49
C GLY A 217 27.85 -8.25 -5.40
#